data_AF-A0A128A2K4-F1
#
_entry.id   AF-A0A128A2K4-F1
#
_cell.length_a   1.000
_cell.length_b   1.000
_cell.length_c   1.000
_cell.angle_alpha   90.00
_cell.angle_beta   90.00
_cell.angle_gamma   90.00
#
_symmetry.space_group_name_H-M   'P 1'
#
loop_
_entity.id
_entity.type
_entity.pdbx_description
1 polymer ?
#
loop_
_entity_poly.entity_id
_entity_poly.type
_entity_poly.pdbx_seq_one_letter_code
_entity_poly.pdbx_strand_id
1 'polypeptide(L)'
;MSDDVHYIQFIKTIDSAYQLYRILQVGEKLSVFRSGERVRITSVDEPNKVYKIKKIKTTRKGGILYLLKSLEKNPILRMYYEDKKLLLERIR
;
A
#
# COMPACT_ATOMS: atom_id res chain seq x y z
N MET A 1 22.71 -19.48 -15.49
CA MET A 1 21.49 -19.31 -16.32
C MET A 1 20.25 -20.01 -15.75
N SER A 2 20.35 -20.93 -14.79
CA SER A 2 19.19 -21.64 -14.21
C SER A 2 18.46 -20.83 -13.13
N ASP A 3 19.18 -20.08 -12.29
CA ASP A 3 18.60 -19.47 -11.09
C ASP A 3 17.69 -18.26 -11.38
N ASP A 4 18.01 -17.49 -12.42
CA ASP A 4 17.22 -16.31 -12.81
C ASP A 4 15.81 -16.68 -13.30
N VAL A 5 15.67 -17.81 -14.00
CA VAL A 5 14.38 -18.28 -14.51
C VAL A 5 13.48 -18.73 -13.36
N HIS A 6 14.05 -19.40 -12.35
CA HIS A 6 13.33 -19.82 -11.15
C HIS A 6 12.92 -18.62 -10.30
N TYR A 7 13.79 -17.61 -10.20
CA TYR A 7 13.49 -16.37 -9.49
C TYR A 7 12.36 -15.57 -10.16
N ILE A 8 12.39 -15.44 -11.49
CA ILE A 8 11.32 -14.77 -12.25
C ILE A 8 10.01 -15.53 -12.13
N GLN A 9 10.04 -16.86 -12.20
CA GLN A 9 8.86 -17.70 -12.05
C GLN A 9 8.24 -17.53 -10.65
N PHE A 10 9.08 -17.51 -9.61
CA PHE A 10 8.65 -17.29 -8.22
C PHE A 10 7.96 -15.93 -8.02
N ILE A 11 8.52 -14.85 -8.57
CA ILE A 11 7.91 -13.52 -8.49
C ILE A 11 6.56 -13.49 -9.22
N LYS A 12 6.46 -14.11 -10.40
CA LYS A 12 5.18 -14.20 -11.15
C LYS A 12 4.11 -14.98 -10.38
N THR A 13 4.50 -16.05 -9.68
CA THR A 13 3.59 -16.84 -8.85
C THR A 13 3.07 -16.03 -7.66
N ILE A 14 3.95 -15.27 -7.01
CA ILE A 14 3.56 -14.39 -5.90
C ILE A 14 2.59 -13.30 -6.38
N ASP A 15 2.91 -12.61 -7.48
CA ASP A 15 2.03 -11.57 -8.02
C ASP A 15 0.66 -12.14 -8.39
N SER A 16 0.63 -13.33 -9.03
CA SER A 16 -0.63 -14.02 -9.36
C SER A 16 -1.43 -14.41 -8.11
N ALA A 17 -0.78 -14.89 -7.05
CA ALA A 17 -1.43 -15.20 -5.78
C ALA A 17 -2.01 -13.95 -5.10
N TYR A 18 -1.31 -12.80 -5.19
CA TYR A 18 -1.81 -11.51 -4.72
C TYR A 18 -3.01 -11.02 -5.53
N GLN A 19 -3.00 -11.17 -6.85
CA GLN A 19 -4.17 -10.83 -7.69
C GLN A 19 -5.36 -11.74 -7.39
N LEU A 20 -5.15 -13.04 -7.15
CA LEU A 20 -6.20 -13.98 -6.78
C LEU A 20 -6.80 -13.68 -5.40
N TYR A 21 -5.97 -13.36 -4.39
CA TYR A 21 -6.44 -12.89 -3.08
C TYR A 21 -7.28 -11.61 -3.21
N ARG A 22 -6.88 -10.68 -4.10
CA ARG A 22 -7.64 -9.46 -4.41
C ARG A 22 -9.00 -9.75 -5.06
N ILE A 23 -9.08 -10.75 -5.94
CA ILE A 23 -10.34 -11.17 -6.61
C ILE A 23 -11.28 -11.88 -5.64
N LEU A 24 -10.74 -12.70 -4.72
CA LEU A 24 -11.55 -13.42 -3.73
C LEU A 24 -12.17 -12.50 -2.65
N GLN A 25 -11.72 -11.23 -2.56
CA GLN A 25 -12.26 -10.22 -1.62
C GLN A 25 -13.18 -9.17 -2.27
N VAL A 26 -13.71 -9.42 -3.47
CA VAL A 26 -14.51 -8.46 -4.28
C VAL A 26 -15.83 -7.97 -3.63
N GLY A 27 -16.18 -8.40 -2.42
CA GLY A 27 -17.29 -7.80 -1.63
C GLY A 27 -16.91 -6.51 -0.88
N GLU A 28 -15.66 -6.39 -0.40
CA GLU A 28 -15.16 -5.22 0.32
C GLU A 28 -13.66 -5.10 0.04
N LYS A 29 -13.24 -4.03 -0.66
CA LYS A 29 -11.81 -3.80 -0.90
C LYS A 29 -11.15 -3.45 0.45
N LEU A 30 -10.70 -4.47 1.15
CA LEU A 30 -9.97 -4.36 2.41
C LEU A 30 -8.59 -3.77 2.12
N SER A 31 -8.23 -2.75 2.90
CA SER A 31 -6.87 -2.21 2.87
C SER A 31 -5.87 -3.27 3.30
N VAL A 32 -4.78 -3.42 2.54
CA VAL A 32 -3.63 -4.24 2.92
C VAL A 32 -2.85 -3.67 4.11
N PHE A 33 -3.12 -2.41 4.45
CA PHE A 33 -2.58 -1.73 5.62
C PHE A 33 -3.59 -1.64 6.76
N ARG A 34 -3.08 -1.41 7.98
CA ARG A 34 -3.83 -1.24 9.22
C ARG A 34 -3.53 0.12 9.85
N SER A 35 -4.47 0.59 10.67
CA SER A 35 -4.22 1.77 11.50
C SER A 35 -3.02 1.52 12.42
N GLY A 36 -2.18 2.55 12.58
CA GLY A 36 -0.97 2.48 13.38
C GLY A 36 0.30 2.09 12.61
N GLU A 37 0.16 1.50 11.42
CA GLU A 37 1.32 1.13 10.60
C GLU A 37 2.08 2.36 10.09
N ARG A 38 3.41 2.19 9.95
CA ARG A 38 4.31 3.18 9.37
C ARG A 38 4.46 2.91 7.89
N VAL A 39 4.23 3.95 7.10
CA VAL A 39 4.31 3.87 5.64
C VAL A 39 5.08 5.03 5.07
N ARG A 40 5.60 4.82 3.87
CA ARG A 40 6.18 5.84 3.00
C ARG A 40 5.35 5.92 1.74
N ILE A 41 5.21 7.12 1.18
CA ILE A 41 4.62 7.29 -0.15
C ILE A 41 5.76 7.13 -1.17
N THR A 42 5.64 6.20 -2.11
CA THR A 42 6.66 5.90 -3.13
C THR A 42 6.66 6.91 -4.28
N SER A 43 6.05 8.09 -4.11
CA SER A 43 6.11 9.17 -5.09
C SER A 43 7.50 9.81 -5.09
N VAL A 44 7.93 10.27 -6.25
CA VAL A 44 9.26 10.89 -6.47
C VAL A 44 9.43 12.16 -5.63
N ASP A 45 8.35 12.83 -5.26
CA ASP A 45 8.41 14.14 -4.59
C ASP A 45 8.84 14.05 -3.11
N GLU A 46 8.56 12.93 -2.43
CA GLU A 46 8.79 12.81 -0.97
C GLU A 46 9.28 11.41 -0.54
N PRO A 47 10.34 10.87 -1.15
CA PRO A 47 10.76 9.47 -0.96
C PRO A 47 11.22 9.17 0.46
N ASN A 48 11.56 10.17 1.28
CA ASN A 48 12.07 9.94 2.63
C ASN A 48 11.06 10.24 3.73
N LYS A 49 9.85 10.72 3.39
CA LYS A 49 8.85 11.08 4.41
C LYS A 49 8.13 9.84 4.92
N VAL A 50 8.12 9.70 6.24
CA VAL A 50 7.45 8.61 6.94
C VAL A 50 6.17 9.11 7.59
N TYR A 51 5.11 8.35 7.38
CA TYR A 51 3.79 8.61 7.92
C TYR A 51 3.32 7.45 8.79
N LYS A 52 2.47 7.76 9.77
CA LYS A 52 1.67 6.77 10.48
C LYS A 52 0.23 6.81 9.97
N ILE A 53 -0.33 5.65 9.66
CA ILE A 53 -1.74 5.55 9.28
C ILE A 53 -2.60 5.81 10.53
N LYS A 54 -3.50 6.79 10.43
CA LYS A 54 -4.45 7.13 11.49
C LYS A 54 -5.83 6.54 11.24
N LYS A 55 -6.27 6.53 9.99
CA LYS A 55 -7.58 6.03 9.59
C LYS A 55 -7.55 5.52 8.17
N ILE A 56 -8.40 4.56 7.89
CA ILE A 56 -8.58 3.94 6.59
C ILE A 56 -10.08 3.96 6.30
N LYS A 57 -10.47 4.32 5.08
CA LYS A 57 -11.86 4.30 4.64
C LYS A 57 -11.96 3.84 3.20
N THR A 58 -12.81 2.85 2.94
CA THR A 58 -13.13 2.43 1.57
C THR A 58 -14.14 3.40 0.95
N THR A 59 -13.94 3.76 -0.32
CA THR A 59 -14.83 4.65 -1.07
C THR A 59 -15.88 3.84 -1.83
N ARG A 60 -17.00 4.48 -2.20
CA ARG A 60 -18.08 3.85 -2.99
C ARG A 60 -17.63 3.28 -4.33
N LYS A 61 -16.53 3.80 -4.89
CA LYS A 61 -15.93 3.34 -6.16
C LYS A 61 -14.87 2.25 -5.96
N GLY A 62 -14.77 1.69 -4.76
CA GLY A 62 -13.74 0.71 -4.42
C GLY A 62 -12.33 1.28 -4.41
N GLY A 63 -12.15 2.55 -4.08
CA GLY A 63 -10.82 3.09 -3.74
C GLY A 63 -10.60 3.05 -2.22
N ILE A 64 -9.38 3.24 -1.77
CA ILE A 64 -9.04 3.31 -0.35
C ILE A 64 -8.51 4.70 -0.04
N LEU A 65 -9.02 5.29 1.04
CA LEU A 65 -8.62 6.61 1.53
C LEU A 65 -7.91 6.44 2.87
N TYR A 66 -6.68 6.92 2.92
CA TYR A 66 -5.82 6.91 4.10
C TYR A 66 -5.73 8.31 4.70
N LEU A 67 -5.88 8.39 6.02
CA LEU A 67 -5.45 9.56 6.79
C LEU A 67 -4.06 9.26 7.34
N LEU A 68 -3.07 10.00 6.87
CA LEU A 68 -1.66 9.86 7.21
C LEU A 68 -1.25 10.98 8.15
N LYS A 69 -0.46 10.66 9.19
CA LYS A 69 0.18 11.66 10.06
C LYS A 69 1.69 11.60 9.85
N SER A 70 2.31 12.70 9.41
CA SER A 70 3.77 12.80 9.31
C SER A 70 4.41 12.57 10.69
N LEU A 71 5.55 11.87 10.70
CA LEU A 71 6.37 11.66 11.89
C LEU A 71 7.49 12.69 12.05
N GLU A 72 7.52 13.74 11.21
CA GLU A 72 8.45 14.85 11.36
C GLU A 72 8.14 15.72 12.59
N LYS A 73 9.07 16.61 12.95
CA LYS A 73 8.99 17.50 14.13
C LYS A 73 7.69 18.32 14.16
N ASN A 74 7.17 18.71 13.00
CA ASN A 74 5.89 19.37 12.83
C ASN A 74 4.91 18.42 12.11
N PRO A 75 4.11 17.63 12.85
CA PRO A 75 3.31 16.57 12.25
C PRO A 75 2.12 17.12 11.47
N ILE A 76 2.16 16.99 10.15
CA ILE A 76 1.06 17.36 9.25
C ILE A 76 0.16 16.13 9.01
N LEU A 77 -1.15 16.36 8.95
CA LEU A 77 -2.13 15.37 8.48
C LEU A 77 -2.29 15.47 6.97
N ARG A 78 -2.28 14.32 6.29
CA ARG A 78 -2.45 14.22 4.84
C ARG A 78 -3.50 13.17 4.50
N MET A 79 -4.40 13.51 3.60
CA MET A 79 -5.29 12.54 2.98
C MET A 79 -4.61 11.96 1.74
N TYR A 80 -4.61 10.64 1.62
CA TYR A 80 -4.02 9.92 0.49
C TYR A 80 -5.04 8.93 -0.07
N TYR A 81 -5.35 9.05 -1.37
CA TYR A 81 -6.32 8.19 -2.05
C TYR A 81 -5.60 7.21 -2.97
N GLU A 82 -5.99 5.95 -2.87
CA GLU A 82 -5.42 4.85 -3.64
C GLU A 82 -6.53 4.15 -4.43
N ASP A 83 -6.45 4.16 -5.76
CA ASP A 83 -7.46 3.56 -6.63
C ASP A 83 -6.99 2.26 -7.32
N LYS A 84 -5.75 2.22 -7.80
CA LYS A 84 -5.26 1.16 -8.70
C LYS A 84 -3.81 0.72 -8.47
N LYS A 85 -2.92 1.61 -8.03
CA LYS A 85 -1.51 1.30 -7.75
C LYS A 85 -1.20 1.58 -6.29
N LEU A 86 -0.65 0.58 -5.60
CA LEU A 86 -0.09 0.72 -4.26
C LEU A 86 1.16 1.58 -4.34
N LEU A 87 1.05 2.86 -3.96
CA LEU A 87 2.20 3.75 -3.79
C LEU A 87 2.51 3.98 -2.31
N LEU A 88 1.99 3.12 -1.43
CA LEU A 88 2.40 3.07 -0.03
C LEU A 88 3.33 1.88 0.16
N GLU A 89 4.47 2.12 0.79
CA GLU A 89 5.43 1.10 1.19
C GLU A 89 5.44 0.97 2.71
N ARG A 90 5.35 -0.26 3.24
CA ARG A 90 5.43 -0.52 4.68
C ARG A 90 6.88 -0.39 5.16
N ILE A 91 7.08 0.37 6.23
CA ILE A 91 8.36 0.43 6.95
C ILE A 91 8.28 -0.52 8.15
N ARG A 92 9.21 -1.48 8.21
CA ARG A 92 9.37 -2.40 9.36
C ARG A 92 10.11 -1.71 10.50
#